data_AF-A0A110B052-F1
#
_entry.id   AF-A0A110B052-F1
#
_cell.length_a   1.000
_cell.length_b   1.000
_cell.length_c   1.000
_cell.angle_alpha   90.00
_cell.angle_beta   90.00
_cell.angle_gamma   90.00
#
_symmetry.space_group_name_H-M   'P 1'
#
loop_
_entity.id
_entity.type
_entity.pdbx_description
1 polymer ?
#
loop_
_entity_poly.entity_id
_entity_poly.type
_entity_poly.pdbx_seq_one_letter_code
_entity_poly.pdbx_strand_id
1 'polypeptide(L)'
;MSIKLNFWQTILLFLPFSIGFLLIGLPYASLYGHQTIAAMANFLFLVSISMAILYQTYLVLGFNSISGIKSTIFKLNAIIPAVFMTIYLVYVGYFTFLHLTFHNPKYNTGPMRKADLTGSTLIIFLFLIHAFITFYFINNIFVANKIKTIHDADQQQKLRSDFSIPLKKLTKISIWVVGILFILSTTIDIIRYWGKV
;
A
#
# COMPACT_ATOMS: atom_id res chain seq x y z
N MET A 1 21.17 9.88 -6.77
CA MET A 1 20.83 10.35 -5.41
C MET A 1 19.54 9.65 -4.99
N SER A 2 19.52 8.96 -3.83
CA SER A 2 18.29 8.34 -3.32
C SER A 2 17.59 9.28 -2.34
N ILE A 3 16.29 9.51 -2.52
CA ILE A 3 15.45 10.21 -1.55
C ILE A 3 15.29 9.27 -0.36
N LYS A 4 15.78 9.70 0.81
CA LYS A 4 15.70 8.94 2.05
C LYS A 4 14.65 9.55 2.94
N LEU A 5 13.52 8.86 3.09
CA LEU A 5 12.52 9.28 4.06
C LEU A 5 13.02 9.03 5.48
N ASN A 6 13.00 10.07 6.31
CA ASN A 6 13.20 9.95 7.74
C ASN A 6 12.00 9.20 8.38
N PHE A 7 12.05 8.94 9.68
CA PHE A 7 11.03 8.12 10.36
C PHE A 7 9.64 8.74 10.24
N TRP A 8 9.52 10.04 10.52
CA TRP A 8 8.27 10.79 10.43
C TRP A 8 7.73 10.84 9.00
N GLN A 9 8.59 11.07 8.01
CA GLN A 9 8.20 11.06 6.60
C GLN A 9 7.70 9.70 6.14
N THR A 10 8.26 8.60 6.66
CA THR A 10 7.74 7.26 6.33
C THR A 10 6.37 7.01 6.99
N ILE A 11 6.15 7.50 8.21
CA ILE A 11 4.83 7.43 8.86
C ILE A 11 3.79 8.25 8.07
N LEU A 12 4.16 9.44 7.60
CA LEU A 12 3.25 10.33 6.85
C LEU A 12 2.73 9.70 5.56
N LEU A 13 3.44 8.75 4.94
CA LEU A 13 2.93 7.99 3.79
C LEU A 13 1.64 7.21 4.09
N PHE A 14 1.45 6.86 5.37
CA PHE A 14 0.28 6.12 5.85
C PHE A 14 -0.78 7.02 6.48
N LEU A 15 -0.59 8.34 6.47
CA LEU A 15 -1.59 9.29 6.97
C LEU A 15 -2.94 9.15 6.24
N PRO A 16 -3.01 9.07 4.89
CA PRO A 16 -4.27 8.82 4.19
C PRO A 16 -4.96 7.55 4.69
N PHE A 17 -4.19 6.47 4.89
CA PHE A 17 -4.72 5.23 5.45
C PHE A 17 -5.35 5.42 6.83
N SER A 18 -4.66 6.09 7.76
CA SER A 18 -5.20 6.36 9.09
C SER A 18 -6.48 7.20 9.05
N ILE A 19 -6.54 8.21 8.16
CA ILE A 19 -7.74 9.03 7.97
C ILE A 19 -8.89 8.19 7.42
N GLY A 20 -8.63 7.36 6.40
CA GLY A 20 -9.63 6.44 5.84
C GLY A 20 -10.18 5.48 6.88
N PHE A 21 -9.34 4.99 7.79
CA PHE A 21 -9.76 4.12 8.88
C PHE A 21 -10.69 4.82 9.87
N LEU A 22 -10.34 6.05 10.29
CA LEU A 22 -11.19 6.86 11.18
C LEU A 22 -12.55 7.17 10.55
N LEU A 23 -12.56 7.47 9.24
CA LEU A 23 -13.78 7.74 8.49
C LEU A 23 -14.77 6.57 8.54
N ILE A 24 -14.29 5.32 8.42
CA ILE A 24 -15.14 4.12 8.51
C ILE A 24 -15.83 3.99 9.87
N GLY A 25 -15.18 4.45 10.95
CA GLY A 25 -15.67 4.34 12.32
C GLY A 25 -16.79 5.32 12.70
N LEU A 26 -17.07 6.34 11.89
CA LEU A 26 -18.04 7.39 12.20
C LEU A 26 -19.49 6.89 12.12
N PRO A 27 -20.41 7.38 12.99
CA PRO A 27 -21.83 7.09 12.87
C PRO A 27 -22.43 7.80 11.63
N TYR A 28 -23.33 7.12 10.93
CA TYR A 28 -23.90 7.62 9.66
C TYR A 28 -25.39 7.90 9.80
N ALA A 29 -25.80 9.11 9.39
CA ALA A 29 -27.20 9.53 9.41
C ALA A 29 -28.04 8.94 8.26
N SER A 30 -27.40 8.47 7.16
CA SER A 30 -28.11 7.91 6.00
C SER A 30 -27.28 6.86 5.26
N LEU A 31 -27.97 5.97 4.53
CA LEU A 31 -27.35 4.94 3.68
C LEU A 31 -26.44 5.54 2.61
N TYR A 32 -26.82 6.68 2.02
CA TYR A 32 -26.03 7.40 1.02
C TYR A 32 -24.77 8.03 1.62
N GLY A 33 -24.88 8.61 2.83
CA GLY A 33 -23.73 9.12 3.57
C GLY A 33 -22.74 8.00 3.90
N HIS A 34 -23.23 6.83 4.31
CA HIS A 34 -22.40 5.65 4.56
C HIS A 34 -21.64 5.18 3.31
N GLN A 35 -22.31 5.08 2.16
CA GLN A 35 -21.68 4.66 0.90
C GLN A 35 -20.58 5.62 0.44
N THR A 36 -20.83 6.93 0.54
CA THR A 36 -19.87 7.97 0.15
C THR A 36 -18.61 7.91 1.02
N ILE A 37 -18.79 7.83 2.34
CA ILE A 37 -17.65 7.78 3.27
C ILE A 37 -16.86 6.48 3.10
N ALA A 38 -17.52 5.35 2.87
CA ALA A 38 -16.86 4.08 2.57
C ALA A 38 -16.03 4.15 1.27
N ALA A 39 -16.53 4.82 0.23
CA ALA A 39 -15.81 5.02 -1.02
C ALA A 39 -14.57 5.92 -0.83
N MET A 40 -14.71 7.01 -0.07
CA MET A 40 -13.60 7.91 0.29
C MET A 40 -12.52 7.17 1.10
N ALA A 41 -12.92 6.37 2.09
CA ALA A 41 -12.00 5.57 2.88
C ALA A 41 -11.22 4.56 2.03
N ASN A 42 -11.91 3.83 1.14
CA ASN A 42 -11.28 2.91 0.21
C ASN A 42 -10.27 3.60 -0.72
N PHE A 43 -10.62 4.79 -1.22
CA PHE A 43 -9.70 5.60 -2.03
C PHE A 43 -8.45 5.98 -1.23
N LEU A 44 -8.61 6.48 0.00
CA LEU A 44 -7.48 6.85 0.86
C LEU A 44 -6.58 5.66 1.22
N PHE A 45 -7.14 4.48 1.46
CA PHE A 45 -6.36 3.25 1.63
C PHE A 45 -5.52 2.95 0.38
N LEU A 46 -6.13 3.03 -0.79
CA LEU A 46 -5.46 2.75 -2.05
C LEU A 46 -4.36 3.76 -2.35
N VAL A 47 -4.57 5.04 -2.04
CA VAL A 47 -3.55 6.10 -2.14
C VAL A 47 -2.32 5.73 -1.31
N SER A 48 -2.49 5.38 -0.03
CA SER A 48 -1.36 5.02 0.83
C SER A 48 -0.60 3.79 0.34
N ILE A 49 -1.31 2.74 -0.08
CA ILE A 49 -0.68 1.53 -0.61
C ILE A 49 0.09 1.87 -1.91
N SER A 50 -0.49 2.67 -2.79
CA SER A 50 0.14 3.10 -4.04
C SER A 50 1.40 3.92 -3.77
N MET A 51 1.35 4.87 -2.83
CA MET A 51 2.52 5.68 -2.42
C MET A 51 3.64 4.80 -1.86
N ALA A 52 3.30 3.83 -0.99
CA ALA A 52 4.27 2.92 -0.41
C ALA A 52 4.96 2.06 -1.49
N ILE A 53 4.18 1.49 -2.41
CA ILE A 53 4.70 0.67 -3.52
C ILE A 53 5.55 1.52 -4.47
N LEU A 54 5.09 2.72 -4.86
CA LEU A 54 5.85 3.63 -5.72
C LEU A 54 7.19 4.03 -5.10
N TYR A 55 7.19 4.40 -3.81
CA TYR A 55 8.42 4.74 -3.10
C TYR A 55 9.38 3.54 -3.00
N GLN A 56 8.84 2.34 -2.76
CA GLN A 56 9.64 1.13 -2.75
C GLN A 56 10.26 0.83 -4.12
N THR A 57 9.46 0.90 -5.19
CA THR A 57 9.93 0.72 -6.57
C THR A 57 11.01 1.75 -6.91
N TYR A 58 10.87 3.01 -6.50
CA TYR A 58 11.90 4.04 -6.65
C TYR A 58 13.24 3.63 -6.01
N LEU A 59 13.22 3.16 -4.75
CA LEU A 59 14.44 2.69 -4.06
C LEU A 59 15.07 1.50 -4.77
N VAL A 60 14.26 0.56 -5.21
CA VAL A 60 14.68 -0.66 -5.89
C VAL A 60 15.31 -0.37 -7.26
N LEU A 61 14.69 0.51 -8.04
CA LEU A 61 15.23 0.95 -9.33
C LEU A 61 16.52 1.75 -9.16
N GLY A 62 16.59 2.61 -8.12
CA GLY A 62 17.80 3.34 -7.75
C GLY A 62 18.95 2.38 -7.39
N PHE A 63 18.67 1.34 -6.59
CA PHE A 63 19.64 0.31 -6.26
C PHE A 63 20.15 -0.42 -7.52
N ASN A 64 19.25 -0.86 -8.40
CA ASN A 64 19.61 -1.54 -9.65
C ASN A 64 20.46 -0.64 -10.58
N SER A 65 20.25 0.68 -10.56
CA SER A 65 21.04 1.63 -11.33
C SER A 65 22.45 1.86 -10.77
N ILE A 66 22.59 1.91 -9.43
CA ILE A 66 23.83 2.34 -8.77
C ILE A 66 24.73 1.14 -8.43
N SER A 67 24.16 -0.04 -8.18
CA SER A 67 24.93 -1.24 -7.80
C SER A 67 25.73 -1.85 -8.95
N GLY A 68 25.54 -1.42 -10.20
CA GLY A 68 26.17 -2.01 -11.39
C GLY A 68 25.62 -3.40 -11.76
N ILE A 69 24.85 -4.04 -10.87
CA ILE A 69 24.23 -5.35 -11.07
C ILE A 69 22.91 -5.16 -11.81
N LYS A 70 22.98 -5.01 -13.14
CA LYS A 70 21.80 -4.78 -13.99
C LYS A 70 20.99 -6.07 -14.14
N SER A 71 19.83 -6.15 -13.52
CA SER A 71 18.86 -7.23 -13.76
C SER A 71 17.56 -6.69 -14.37
N THR A 72 17.34 -6.95 -15.66
CA THR A 72 16.13 -6.52 -16.38
C THR A 72 14.87 -7.19 -15.84
N ILE A 73 14.95 -8.49 -15.52
CA ILE A 73 13.82 -9.26 -14.97
C ILE A 73 13.38 -8.67 -13.64
N PHE A 74 14.33 -8.37 -12.75
CA PHE A 74 14.03 -7.76 -11.47
C PHE A 74 13.45 -6.35 -11.62
N LYS A 75 14.00 -5.56 -12.55
CA LYS A 75 13.48 -4.23 -12.89
C LYS A 75 11.99 -4.30 -13.30
N LEU A 76 11.63 -5.25 -14.16
CA LEU A 76 10.25 -5.45 -14.57
C LEU A 76 9.36 -5.87 -13.40
N ASN A 77 9.81 -6.82 -12.58
CA ASN A 77 9.07 -7.28 -11.41
C ASN A 77 8.81 -6.17 -10.38
N ALA A 78 9.73 -5.21 -10.23
CA ALA A 78 9.53 -4.05 -9.37
C ALA A 78 8.58 -2.99 -9.96
N ILE A 79 8.51 -2.87 -11.29
CA ILE A 79 7.69 -1.88 -12.00
C ILE A 79 6.24 -2.33 -12.15
N ILE A 80 6.00 -3.62 -12.42
CA ILE A 80 4.66 -4.15 -12.68
C ILE A 80 3.67 -3.80 -11.55
N PRO A 81 3.96 -4.05 -10.26
CA PRO A 81 3.12 -3.61 -9.15
C PRO A 81 2.86 -2.11 -9.12
N ALA A 82 3.88 -1.28 -9.38
CA ALA A 82 3.75 0.17 -9.33
C ALA A 82 2.85 0.71 -10.45
N VAL A 83 3.01 0.19 -11.67
CA VAL A 83 2.16 0.55 -12.82
C VAL A 83 0.73 0.09 -12.58
N PHE A 84 0.55 -1.17 -12.17
CA PHE A 84 -0.78 -1.71 -11.84
C PHE A 84 -1.49 -0.86 -10.78
N MET A 85 -0.81 -0.56 -9.67
CA MET A 85 -1.39 0.23 -8.58
C MET A 85 -1.73 1.66 -9.01
N THR A 86 -0.92 2.25 -9.90
CA THR A 86 -1.21 3.58 -10.45
C THR A 86 -2.46 3.57 -11.32
N ILE A 87 -2.58 2.60 -12.22
CA ILE A 87 -3.76 2.42 -13.07
C ILE A 87 -5.00 2.13 -12.20
N TYR A 88 -4.85 1.26 -11.20
CA TYR A 88 -5.93 0.90 -10.29
C TYR A 88 -6.37 2.10 -9.43
N LEU A 89 -5.44 2.95 -8.99
CA LEU A 89 -5.75 4.19 -8.28
C LEU A 89 -6.54 5.17 -9.15
N VAL A 90 -6.18 5.34 -10.42
CA VAL A 90 -6.93 6.18 -11.37
C VAL A 90 -8.32 5.61 -11.59
N TYR A 91 -8.44 4.28 -11.77
CA TYR A 91 -9.72 3.58 -11.90
C TYR A 91 -10.62 3.83 -10.68
N VAL A 92 -10.12 3.59 -9.46
CA VAL A 92 -10.90 3.81 -8.24
C VAL A 92 -11.23 5.29 -8.05
N GLY A 93 -10.29 6.21 -8.34
CA GLY A 93 -10.55 7.66 -8.28
C GLY A 93 -11.68 8.10 -9.20
N TYR A 94 -11.71 7.59 -10.44
CA TYR A 94 -12.79 7.85 -11.39
C TYR A 94 -14.15 7.40 -10.83
N PHE A 95 -14.25 6.17 -10.32
CA PHE A 95 -15.50 5.67 -9.76
C PHE A 95 -15.91 6.39 -8.47
N THR A 96 -14.95 6.71 -7.60
CA THR A 96 -15.19 7.38 -6.31
C THR A 96 -15.68 8.82 -6.47
N PHE A 97 -15.10 9.62 -7.38
CA PHE A 97 -15.40 11.06 -7.48
C PHE A 97 -16.27 11.46 -8.67
N LEU A 98 -16.23 10.73 -9.78
CA LEU A 98 -16.95 11.10 -11.00
C LEU A 98 -18.24 10.27 -11.18
N HIS A 99 -18.26 9.01 -10.73
CA HIS A 99 -19.41 8.13 -10.97
C HIS A 99 -20.43 8.08 -9.80
N LEU A 100 -19.95 8.12 -8.55
CA LEU A 100 -20.81 8.18 -7.34
C LEU A 100 -21.69 9.45 -7.28
N THR A 101 -21.24 10.51 -7.92
CA THR A 101 -21.91 11.83 -7.92
C THR A 101 -23.03 11.93 -8.95
N PHE A 102 -23.08 11.05 -9.96
CA PHE A 102 -23.98 11.25 -11.11
C PHE A 102 -24.95 10.10 -11.44
N HIS A 103 -24.63 8.80 -11.24
CA HIS A 103 -25.45 7.75 -11.88
C HIS A 103 -25.51 6.35 -11.19
N ASN A 104 -25.89 6.23 -9.91
CA ASN A 104 -26.71 5.09 -9.38
C ASN A 104 -26.66 4.96 -7.83
N PRO A 105 -27.81 4.84 -7.14
CA PRO A 105 -27.87 4.51 -5.71
C PRO A 105 -27.56 3.03 -5.38
N LYS A 106 -27.27 2.20 -6.39
CA LYS A 106 -26.94 0.77 -6.23
C LYS A 106 -25.42 0.49 -6.21
N TYR A 107 -24.58 1.51 -6.08
CA TYR A 107 -23.13 1.28 -6.08
C TYR A 107 -22.67 0.51 -4.85
N ASN A 108 -22.32 -0.73 -5.15
CA ASN A 108 -21.60 -1.68 -4.32
C ASN A 108 -20.51 -1.01 -3.49
N THR A 109 -20.59 -1.25 -2.20
CA THR A 109 -19.65 -0.85 -1.16
C THR A 109 -18.32 -1.57 -1.31
N GLY A 110 -17.44 -1.02 -2.15
CA GLY A 110 -16.01 -1.33 -2.19
C GLY A 110 -15.61 -2.70 -2.78
N PRO A 111 -14.33 -2.86 -3.12
CA PRO A 111 -13.79 -4.10 -3.69
C PRO A 111 -13.76 -5.29 -2.71
N MET A 112 -14.09 -5.08 -1.43
CA MET A 112 -14.04 -6.13 -0.40
C MET A 112 -15.36 -6.86 -0.15
N ARG A 113 -16.51 -6.34 -0.60
CA ARG A 113 -17.82 -6.92 -0.20
C ARG A 113 -18.51 -7.79 -1.25
N LYS A 114 -18.05 -7.79 -2.50
CA LYS A 114 -18.40 -8.86 -3.44
C LYS A 114 -17.21 -9.78 -3.63
N ALA A 115 -17.21 -10.87 -2.87
CA ALA A 115 -16.44 -12.07 -3.19
C ALA A 115 -17.00 -12.80 -4.44
N ASP A 116 -17.56 -12.04 -5.41
CA ASP A 116 -17.86 -12.56 -6.73
C ASP A 116 -16.54 -12.51 -7.51
N LEU A 117 -15.81 -13.62 -7.46
CA LEU A 117 -14.58 -13.86 -8.23
C LEU A 117 -14.88 -14.07 -9.72
N THR A 118 -15.63 -13.15 -10.33
CA THR A 118 -15.74 -13.03 -11.78
C THR A 118 -14.34 -12.87 -12.41
N GLY A 119 -14.19 -13.19 -13.70
CA GLY A 119 -12.87 -13.20 -14.35
C GLY A 119 -12.06 -11.90 -14.17
N SER A 120 -12.70 -10.73 -14.24
CA SER A 120 -12.03 -9.44 -14.06
C SER A 120 -11.65 -9.14 -12.60
N THR A 121 -12.49 -9.49 -11.62
CA THR A 121 -12.19 -9.30 -10.19
C THR A 121 -11.10 -10.24 -9.71
N LEU A 122 -11.05 -11.47 -10.25
CA LEU A 122 -9.97 -12.42 -9.99
C LEU A 122 -8.61 -11.89 -10.49
N ILE A 123 -8.56 -11.32 -11.69
CA ILE A 123 -7.33 -10.73 -12.24
C ILE A 123 -6.82 -9.60 -11.34
N ILE A 124 -7.70 -8.67 -10.93
CA ILE A 124 -7.34 -7.58 -10.01
C ILE A 124 -6.80 -8.14 -8.70
N PHE A 125 -7.44 -9.16 -8.14
CA PHE A 125 -7.02 -9.79 -6.90
C PHE A 125 -5.62 -10.44 -7.01
N LEU A 126 -5.35 -11.15 -8.11
CA LEU A 126 -4.03 -11.73 -8.37
C LEU A 126 -2.94 -10.66 -8.47
N PHE A 127 -3.21 -9.53 -9.15
CA PHE A 127 -2.26 -8.42 -9.22
C PHE A 127 -2.05 -7.74 -7.88
N LEU A 128 -3.08 -7.63 -7.04
CA LEU A 128 -2.95 -7.12 -5.66
C LEU A 128 -2.07 -8.05 -4.82
N ILE A 129 -2.30 -9.37 -4.86
CA ILE A 129 -1.45 -10.36 -4.18
C ILE A 129 0.00 -10.22 -4.67
N HIS A 130 0.19 -10.16 -5.99
CA HIS A 130 1.52 -10.00 -6.58
C HIS A 130 2.21 -8.71 -6.09
N ALA A 131 1.47 -7.60 -6.00
CA ALA A 131 1.97 -6.34 -5.48
C ALA A 131 2.39 -6.45 -4.01
N PHE A 132 1.57 -7.09 -3.16
CA PHE A 132 1.89 -7.30 -1.76
C PHE A 132 3.09 -8.23 -1.55
N ILE A 133 3.16 -9.35 -2.28
CA ILE A 133 4.30 -10.29 -2.18
C ILE A 133 5.59 -9.59 -2.61
N THR A 134 5.53 -8.83 -3.70
CA THR A 134 6.69 -8.08 -4.20
C THR A 134 7.12 -7.02 -3.19
N PHE A 135 6.15 -6.34 -2.57
CA PHE A 135 6.39 -5.33 -1.57
C PHE A 135 7.01 -5.89 -0.29
N TYR A 136 6.40 -6.89 0.33
CA TYR A 136 6.87 -7.42 1.61
C TYR A 136 8.15 -8.23 1.48
N PHE A 137 8.30 -9.00 0.40
CA PHE A 137 9.34 -10.03 0.31
C PHE A 137 10.33 -9.81 -0.83
N ILE A 138 9.88 -9.82 -2.09
CA ILE A 138 10.78 -9.98 -3.24
C ILE A 138 11.80 -8.84 -3.31
N ASN A 139 11.35 -7.59 -3.18
CA ASN A 139 12.21 -6.42 -3.26
C ASN A 139 13.24 -6.37 -2.10
N ASN A 140 12.79 -6.68 -0.88
CA ASN A 140 13.65 -6.71 0.31
C ASN A 140 14.73 -7.81 0.20
N ILE A 141 14.33 -9.02 -0.18
CA ILE A 141 15.23 -10.17 -0.32
C ILE A 141 16.25 -9.92 -1.42
N PHE A 142 15.82 -9.41 -2.58
CA PHE A 142 16.72 -9.12 -3.68
C PHE A 142 17.80 -8.12 -3.28
N VAL A 143 17.41 -6.96 -2.74
CA VAL A 143 18.36 -5.91 -2.35
C VAL A 143 19.30 -6.42 -1.26
N ALA A 144 18.79 -7.13 -0.25
CA ALA A 144 19.62 -7.69 0.81
C ALA A 144 20.64 -8.70 0.27
N ASN A 145 20.23 -9.61 -0.61
CA ASN A 145 21.13 -10.62 -1.19
C ASN A 145 22.20 -10.00 -2.09
N LYS A 146 21.83 -9.03 -2.93
CA LYS A 146 22.78 -8.36 -3.83
C LYS A 146 23.79 -7.49 -3.08
N ILE A 147 23.42 -6.93 -1.93
CA ILE A 147 24.38 -6.20 -1.09
C ILE A 147 25.37 -7.16 -0.42
N LYS A 148 24.94 -8.36 -0.01
CA LYS A 148 25.83 -9.36 0.59
C LYS A 148 26.91 -9.86 -0.36
N THR A 149 26.67 -9.82 -1.67
CA THR A 149 27.66 -10.24 -2.68
C THR A 149 28.73 -9.20 -2.97
N ILE A 150 28.66 -8.01 -2.36
CA ILE A 150 29.66 -6.95 -2.52
C ILE A 150 30.78 -7.16 -1.50
N HIS A 151 32.02 -7.26 -1.99
CA HIS A 151 33.21 -7.53 -1.17
C HIS A 151 33.76 -6.29 -0.47
N ASP A 152 33.60 -5.10 -1.06
CA ASP A 152 33.99 -3.82 -0.46
C ASP A 152 33.05 -3.47 0.72
N ALA A 153 33.63 -3.39 1.92
CA ALA A 153 32.90 -3.13 3.15
C ALA A 153 32.27 -1.72 3.19
N ASP A 154 32.96 -0.70 2.69
CA ASP A 154 32.49 0.68 2.70
C ASP A 154 31.37 0.86 1.68
N GLN A 155 31.54 0.29 0.49
CA GLN A 155 30.48 0.27 -0.52
C GLN A 155 29.26 -0.52 -0.04
N GLN A 156 29.48 -1.66 0.62
CA GLN A 156 28.41 -2.46 1.20
C GLN A 156 27.63 -1.67 2.27
N GLN A 157 28.33 -1.01 3.20
CA GLN A 157 27.69 -0.22 4.25
C GLN A 157 26.89 0.95 3.67
N LYS A 158 27.44 1.64 2.66
CA LYS A 158 26.74 2.72 1.96
C LYS A 158 25.45 2.24 1.30
N LEU A 159 25.48 1.14 0.55
CA LEU A 159 24.30 0.59 -0.10
C LEU A 159 23.26 0.05 0.92
N ARG A 160 23.70 -0.48 2.07
CA ARG A 160 22.80 -0.84 3.18
C ARG A 160 22.06 0.39 3.69
N SER A 161 22.78 1.46 3.98
CA SER A 161 22.23 2.72 4.48
C SER A 161 21.27 3.37 3.48
N ASP A 162 21.63 3.32 2.19
CA ASP A 162 20.91 4.02 1.13
C ASP A 162 19.65 3.30 0.65
N PHE A 163 19.62 1.96 0.73
CA PHE A 163 18.55 1.15 0.13
C PHE A 163 17.96 0.12 1.08
N SER A 164 18.79 -0.77 1.66
CA SER A 164 18.27 -1.88 2.47
C SER A 164 17.55 -1.41 3.74
N ILE A 165 18.14 -0.46 4.47
CA ILE A 165 17.56 0.08 5.70
C ILE A 165 16.25 0.81 5.42
N PRO A 166 16.17 1.74 4.44
CA PRO A 166 14.90 2.38 4.05
C PRO A 166 13.81 1.38 3.64
N LEU A 167 14.12 0.35 2.87
CA LEU A 167 13.16 -0.68 2.44
C LEU A 167 12.60 -1.48 3.62
N LYS A 168 13.48 -1.93 4.52
CA LYS A 168 13.08 -2.63 5.76
C LYS A 168 12.25 -1.74 6.67
N LYS A 169 12.61 -0.46 6.78
CA LYS A 169 11.90 0.53 7.58
C LYS A 169 10.49 0.76 7.05
N LEU A 170 10.33 0.93 5.75
CA LEU A 170 9.04 1.06 5.09
C LEU A 170 8.14 -0.15 5.36
N THR A 171 8.70 -1.35 5.22
CA THR A 171 8.01 -2.62 5.47
C THR A 171 7.63 -2.79 6.95
N LYS A 172 8.53 -2.44 7.87
CA LYS A 172 8.26 -2.49 9.32
C LYS A 172 7.15 -1.52 9.69
N ILE A 173 7.21 -0.28 9.22
CA ILE A 173 6.19 0.73 9.51
C ILE A 173 4.84 0.32 8.92
N SER A 174 4.78 -0.25 7.71
CA SER A 174 3.52 -0.72 7.15
C SER A 174 2.87 -1.81 8.02
N ILE A 175 3.65 -2.76 8.53
CA ILE A 175 3.17 -3.80 9.46
C ILE A 175 2.67 -3.17 10.76
N TRP A 176 3.43 -2.23 11.35
CA TRP A 176 3.02 -1.55 12.58
C TRP A 176 1.72 -0.77 12.41
N VAL A 177 1.58 -0.01 11.32
CA VAL A 177 0.36 0.76 11.04
C VAL A 177 -0.84 -0.17 10.89
N VAL A 178 -0.72 -1.22 10.08
CA VAL A 178 -1.81 -2.19 9.88
C VAL A 178 -2.14 -2.90 11.19
N GLY A 179 -1.13 -3.33 11.96
CA GLY A 179 -1.32 -4.00 13.24
C GLY A 179 -2.00 -3.13 14.30
N ILE A 180 -1.55 -1.88 14.45
CA ILE A 180 -2.15 -0.92 15.40
C ILE A 180 -3.61 -0.67 15.02
N LEU A 181 -3.91 -0.46 13.74
CA LEU A 181 -5.28 -0.19 13.29
C LEU A 181 -6.18 -1.41 13.44
N PHE A 182 -5.64 -2.62 13.23
CA PHE A 182 -6.38 -3.87 13.49
C PHE A 182 -6.72 -4.03 14.98
N ILE A 183 -5.77 -3.77 15.87
CA ILE A 183 -5.99 -3.81 17.32
C ILE A 183 -7.04 -2.77 17.71
N LEU A 184 -6.91 -1.53 17.24
CA LEU A 184 -7.87 -0.46 17.50
C LEU A 184 -9.28 -0.83 17.01
N SER A 185 -9.41 -1.39 15.80
CA SER A 185 -10.70 -1.86 15.27
C SER A 185 -11.34 -2.88 16.21
N THR A 186 -10.57 -3.89 16.59
CA THR A 186 -11.03 -4.98 17.45
C THR A 186 -11.45 -4.46 18.83
N THR A 187 -10.67 -3.54 19.41
CA THR A 187 -10.99 -2.92 20.70
C THR A 187 -12.28 -2.10 20.63
N ILE A 188 -12.47 -1.31 19.57
CA ILE A 188 -13.70 -0.51 19.37
C ILE A 188 -14.92 -1.42 19.25
N ASP A 189 -14.81 -2.51 18.49
CA ASP A 189 -15.92 -3.46 18.32
C ASP A 189 -16.28 -4.16 19.63
N ILE A 190 -15.28 -4.56 20.42
CA ILE A 190 -15.49 -5.12 21.76
C ILE A 190 -16.20 -4.08 22.66
N ILE A 191 -15.69 -2.86 22.78
CA ILE A 191 -16.32 -1.82 23.61
C ILE A 191 -17.78 -1.56 23.19
N ARG A 192 -18.06 -1.49 21.88
CA ARG A 192 -19.42 -1.30 21.36
C ARG A 192 -20.35 -2.48 21.64
N TYR A 193 -19.83 -3.70 21.61
CA TYR A 193 -20.59 -4.90 21.93
C TYR A 193 -20.95 -4.94 23.42
N TRP A 194 -19.98 -4.70 24.30
CA TRP A 194 -20.19 -4.73 25.75
C TRP A 194 -20.94 -3.52 26.29
N GLY A 195 -20.84 -2.34 25.67
CA GLY A 195 -21.61 -1.15 26.06
C GLY A 195 -23.07 -1.14 25.60
N LYS A 196 -23.50 -2.17 24.85
CA LYS A 196 -24.90 -2.37 24.43
C LYS A 196 -25.61 -3.50 25.18
N VAL A 197 -24.89 -4.22 26.04
CA VAL A 197 -25.43 -5.19 27.02
C VAL A 197 -25.62 -4.46 28.34
#